data_AF-A0A938T5D9-F1
#
_entry.id   AF-A0A938T5D9-F1
#
_cell.length_a   1.000
_cell.length_b   1.000
_cell.length_c   1.000
_cell.angle_alpha   90.00
_cell.angle_beta   90.00
_cell.angle_gamma   90.00
#
_symmetry.space_group_name_H-M   'P 1'
#
loop_
_entity.id
_entity.type
_entity.pdbx_description
1 polymer ?
#
loop_
_entity_poly.entity_id
_entity_poly.type
_entity_poly.pdbx_seq_one_letter_code
_entity_poly.pdbx_strand_id
1 'polypeptide(L)'
;MIPASPSRKNGLTLIEVMLAIVILGLGSGVMLLATARCIAIVTQTQRYNTAQRLIQQISAEHPLTRSDLEAGTESGRFDDDGDYSWEREIIKAEEENRKGLFTVRTRVSWSDRGKSSFEEITTWVYIKPEEEL
;
A
#
# COMPACT_ATOMS: atom_id res chain seq x y z
N MET A 1 -69.69 2.40 33.06
CA MET A 1 -68.44 2.81 33.73
C MET A 1 -67.45 1.66 33.55
N ILE A 2 -66.46 1.81 32.66
CA ILE A 2 -65.49 0.75 32.33
C ILE A 2 -64.29 0.90 33.27
N PRO A 3 -63.85 -0.13 34.01
CA PRO A 3 -62.67 -0.02 34.87
C PRO A 3 -61.41 0.08 34.01
N ALA A 4 -60.59 1.09 34.26
CA ALA A 4 -59.27 1.21 33.65
C ALA A 4 -58.35 0.10 34.19
N SER A 5 -57.65 -0.60 33.29
CA SER A 5 -56.69 -1.63 33.68
C SER A 5 -55.47 -1.00 34.37
N PRO A 6 -54.94 -1.59 35.46
CA PRO A 6 -53.76 -1.06 36.10
C PRO A 6 -52.53 -1.30 35.21
N SER A 7 -51.92 -0.21 34.75
CA SER A 7 -50.63 -0.25 34.05
C SER A 7 -49.55 -0.76 35.00
N ARG A 8 -49.09 -1.99 34.80
CA ARG A 8 -48.01 -2.59 35.59
C ARG A 8 -46.70 -1.85 35.28
N LYS A 9 -46.18 -1.10 36.25
CA LYS A 9 -44.87 -0.47 36.16
C LYS A 9 -43.80 -1.54 36.41
N ASN A 10 -43.29 -2.15 35.35
CA ASN A 10 -42.18 -3.08 35.43
C ASN A 10 -40.89 -2.27 35.59
N GLY A 11 -40.29 -2.30 36.78
CA GLY A 11 -38.95 -1.73 37.02
C GLY A 11 -37.86 -2.66 36.50
N LEU A 12 -36.80 -2.08 35.93
CA LEU A 12 -35.60 -2.82 35.54
C LEU A 12 -34.96 -3.45 36.76
N THR A 13 -34.64 -4.73 36.67
CA THR A 13 -33.92 -5.41 37.77
C THR A 13 -32.44 -5.06 37.72
N LEU A 14 -31.77 -5.07 38.87
CA LEU A 14 -30.33 -4.79 38.94
C LEU A 14 -29.52 -5.80 38.09
N ILE A 15 -29.97 -7.07 38.07
CA ILE A 15 -29.35 -8.12 37.26
C ILE A 15 -29.47 -7.85 35.76
N GLU A 16 -30.59 -7.27 35.31
CA GLU A 16 -30.81 -6.93 33.90
C GLU A 16 -29.92 -5.77 33.45
N VAL A 17 -29.75 -4.76 34.30
CA VAL A 17 -28.81 -3.64 34.01
C VAL A 17 -27.36 -4.16 33.98
N MET A 18 -26.98 -5.01 34.93
CA MET A 18 -25.65 -5.64 34.92
C MET A 18 -25.43 -6.48 33.67
N LEU A 19 -26.41 -7.29 33.27
CA LEU A 19 -26.35 -8.08 32.05
C LEU A 19 -26.21 -7.20 30.80
N ALA A 20 -26.98 -6.11 30.71
CA ALA A 20 -26.88 -5.15 29.62
C ALA A 20 -25.49 -4.53 29.52
N ILE A 21 -24.89 -4.12 30.65
CA ILE A 21 -23.52 -3.57 30.69
C ILE A 21 -22.50 -4.60 30.23
N VAL A 22 -22.64 -5.86 30.64
CA VAL A 22 -21.74 -6.95 30.20
C VAL A 22 -21.82 -7.14 28.68
N ILE A 23 -23.04 -7.20 28.13
CA ILE A 23 -23.25 -7.33 26.68
C ILE A 23 -22.66 -6.12 25.94
N LEU A 24 -22.89 -4.90 26.43
CA LEU A 24 -22.34 -3.67 25.84
C LEU A 24 -20.82 -3.63 25.89
N GLY A 25 -20.21 -4.08 27.00
CA GLY A 25 -18.76 -4.14 27.14
C GLY A 25 -18.13 -5.10 26.14
N LEU A 26 -18.71 -6.29 25.98
CA LEU A 26 -18.26 -7.28 25.00
C LEU A 26 -18.39 -6.75 23.57
N GLY A 27 -19.53 -6.13 23.23
CA GLY A 27 -19.75 -5.53 21.90
C GLY A 27 -18.77 -4.39 21.59
N SER A 28 -18.53 -3.51 22.56
CA SER A 28 -17.61 -2.38 22.42
C SER A 28 -16.17 -2.85 22.18
N GLY A 29 -15.73 -3.91 22.85
CA GLY A 29 -14.41 -4.50 22.66
C GLY A 29 -14.19 -5.04 21.24
N VAL A 30 -15.17 -5.75 20.70
CA VAL A 30 -15.12 -6.28 19.32
C VAL A 30 -15.05 -5.14 18.31
N MET A 31 -15.87 -4.10 18.50
CA MET A 31 -15.89 -2.94 17.60
C MET A 31 -14.57 -2.16 17.62
N LEU A 32 -13.95 -1.98 18.79
CA LEU A 32 -12.66 -1.33 18.92
C LEU A 32 -11.56 -2.12 18.21
N LEU A 33 -11.56 -3.45 18.37
CA LEU A 33 -10.58 -4.32 17.69
C LEU A 33 -10.73 -4.25 16.18
N ALA A 34 -11.96 -4.29 15.66
CA ALA A 34 -12.23 -4.16 14.22
C ALA A 34 -11.74 -2.80 13.69
N THR A 35 -12.03 -1.72 14.42
CA THR A 35 -11.57 -0.36 14.06
C THR A 35 -10.06 -0.27 14.00
N ALA A 36 -9.36 -0.83 14.99
CA ALA A 36 -7.90 -0.85 15.03
C ALA A 36 -7.30 -1.60 13.82
N ARG A 37 -7.93 -2.70 13.39
CA ARG A 37 -7.52 -3.45 12.19
C ARG A 37 -7.72 -2.63 10.92
N CYS A 38 -8.85 -1.94 10.79
CA CYS A 38 -9.10 -1.06 9.64
C CYS A 38 -8.05 0.05 9.54
N ILE A 39 -7.72 0.71 10.65
CA ILE A 39 -6.69 1.76 10.68
C ILE A 39 -5.34 1.20 10.26
N ALA A 40 -4.94 0.03 10.78
CA ALA A 40 -3.67 -0.60 10.42
C ALA A 40 -3.58 -0.88 8.91
N ILE A 41 -4.66 -1.37 8.30
CA ILE A 41 -4.73 -1.61 6.85
C ILE A 41 -4.60 -0.30 6.07
N VAL A 42 -5.34 0.75 6.46
CA VAL A 42 -5.27 2.07 5.79
C VAL A 42 -3.85 2.63 5.83
N THR A 43 -3.16 2.53 6.96
CA THR A 43 -1.76 3.00 7.07
C THR A 43 -0.82 2.24 6.13
N GLN A 44 -1.06 0.94 5.92
CA GLN A 44 -0.29 0.14 4.96
C GLN A 44 -0.58 0.59 3.52
N THR A 45 -1.86 0.83 3.18
CA THR A 45 -2.26 1.31 1.85
C THR A 45 -1.72 2.70 1.56
N GLN A 46 -1.62 3.57 2.55
CA GLN A 46 -1.05 4.91 2.38
C GLN A 46 0.45 4.84 2.02
N ARG A 47 1.21 3.96 2.68
CA ARG A 47 2.64 3.75 2.37
C ARG A 47 2.84 3.22 0.95
N TYR A 48 2.01 2.25 0.55
CA TYR A 48 2.00 1.75 -0.82
C TYR A 48 1.72 2.85 -1.85
N ASN A 49 0.70 3.69 -1.60
CA ASN A 49 0.40 4.83 -2.48
C ASN A 49 1.54 5.84 -2.55
N THR A 50 2.23 6.12 -1.44
CA THR A 50 3.41 6.98 -1.43
C THR A 50 4.53 6.38 -2.27
N ALA A 51 4.85 5.09 -2.10
CA ALA A 51 5.86 4.41 -2.90
C ALA A 51 5.50 4.42 -4.39
N GLN A 52 4.25 4.16 -4.74
CA GLN A 52 3.76 4.23 -6.12
C GLN A 52 3.93 5.62 -6.73
N ARG A 53 3.58 6.67 -5.96
CA ARG A 53 3.75 8.06 -6.37
C ARG A 53 5.23 8.39 -6.60
N LEU A 54 6.11 7.95 -5.71
CA LEU A 54 7.56 8.14 -5.84
C LEU A 54 8.12 7.42 -7.06
N ILE A 55 7.66 6.20 -7.36
CA ILE A 55 8.04 5.50 -8.58
C ILE A 55 7.62 6.28 -9.83
N GLN A 56 6.39 6.80 -9.85
CA GLN A 56 5.91 7.63 -10.96
C GLN A 56 6.72 8.93 -11.09
N GLN A 57 7.13 9.53 -9.98
CA GLN A 57 8.00 10.69 -9.98
C GLN A 57 9.38 10.39 -10.59
N ILE A 58 10.03 9.28 -10.20
CA ILE A 58 11.31 8.86 -10.82
C ILE A 58 11.11 8.61 -12.32
N SER A 59 10.00 7.98 -12.72
CA SER A 59 9.70 7.78 -14.14
C SER A 59 9.53 9.09 -14.93
N ALA A 60 9.10 10.16 -14.28
CA ALA A 60 8.96 11.49 -14.89
C ALA A 60 10.28 12.29 -14.89
N GLU A 61 11.05 12.23 -13.81
CA GLU A 61 12.33 12.93 -13.66
C GLU A 61 13.46 12.27 -14.47
N HIS A 62 13.45 10.94 -14.50
CA HIS A 62 14.41 10.11 -15.23
C HIS A 62 13.67 9.26 -16.27
N PRO A 63 13.18 9.87 -17.36
CA PRO A 63 12.49 9.14 -18.41
C PRO A 63 13.45 8.16 -19.09
N LEU A 64 12.96 6.96 -19.38
CA LEU A 64 13.69 5.97 -20.17
C LEU A 64 13.69 6.40 -21.63
N THR A 65 14.71 7.13 -22.06
CA THR A 65 14.87 7.51 -23.47
C THR A 65 15.50 6.34 -24.24
N ARG A 66 15.21 6.20 -25.54
CA ARG A 66 15.78 5.14 -26.40
C ARG A 66 17.31 5.08 -26.34
N SER A 67 17.96 6.22 -26.10
CA SER A 67 19.42 6.35 -25.96
C SER A 67 19.96 5.88 -24.61
N ASP A 68 19.12 5.83 -23.57
CA ASP A 68 19.49 5.47 -22.20
C ASP A 68 19.16 4.01 -21.86
N LEU A 69 18.49 3.28 -22.78
CA LEU A 69 18.21 1.85 -22.65
C LEU A 69 19.45 1.01 -22.98
N GLU A 70 20.51 1.23 -22.21
CA GLU A 70 21.64 0.34 -22.08
C GLU A 70 21.50 -0.51 -20.81
N ALA A 71 22.05 -1.72 -20.81
CA ALA A 71 22.02 -2.55 -19.63
C ALA A 71 22.85 -1.87 -18.53
N GLY A 72 22.28 -1.68 -17.34
CA GLY A 72 22.93 -0.91 -16.29
C GLY A 72 22.06 -0.73 -15.05
N THR A 73 22.66 -0.08 -14.05
CA THR A 73 22.00 0.24 -12.78
C THR A 73 22.11 1.74 -12.53
N GLU A 74 20.96 2.39 -12.32
CA GLU A 74 20.84 3.76 -11.86
C GLU A 74 20.43 3.75 -10.39
N SER A 75 20.91 4.71 -9.60
CA SER A 75 20.49 4.85 -8.20
C SER A 75 20.51 6.31 -7.77
N GLY A 76 19.69 6.64 -6.78
CA GLY A 76 19.57 7.99 -6.30
C GLY A 76 18.84 8.09 -4.96
N ARG A 77 18.75 9.32 -4.46
CA ARG A 77 17.99 9.68 -3.27
C ARG A 77 17.02 10.79 -3.63
N PHE A 78 15.89 10.85 -2.96
CA PHE A 78 14.96 11.96 -3.10
C PHE A 78 15.42 13.12 -2.24
N ASP A 79 15.49 14.32 -2.82
CA ASP A 79 15.90 15.54 -2.11
C ASP A 79 14.85 15.96 -1.06
N ASP A 80 13.56 15.85 -1.40
CA ASP A 80 12.45 16.23 -0.51
C ASP A 80 12.10 15.15 0.54
N ASP A 81 12.43 13.88 0.25
CA ASP A 81 12.04 12.71 1.05
C ASP A 81 13.29 11.90 1.43
N GLY A 82 14.14 12.47 2.30
CA GLY A 82 15.45 11.93 2.66
C GLY A 82 15.47 10.52 3.27
N ASP A 83 14.33 10.00 3.72
CA ASP A 83 14.20 8.63 4.22
C ASP A 83 14.02 7.58 3.10
N TYR A 84 13.82 8.03 1.86
CA TYR A 84 13.63 7.18 0.70
C TYR A 84 14.85 7.22 -0.22
N SER A 85 15.23 6.05 -0.72
CA SER A 85 16.21 5.89 -1.78
C SER A 85 15.64 5.04 -2.90
N TRP A 86 16.21 5.16 -4.10
CA TRP A 86 15.77 4.39 -5.24
C TRP A 86 16.93 3.78 -6.03
N GLU A 87 16.62 2.67 -6.69
CA GLU A 87 17.52 1.93 -7.55
C GLU A 87 16.71 1.45 -8.76
N ARG A 88 17.26 1.58 -9.96
CA ARG A 88 16.68 1.10 -11.20
C ARG A 88 17.68 0.22 -11.92
N GLU A 89 17.29 -1.01 -12.21
CA GLU A 89 18.09 -1.98 -12.94
C GLU A 89 17.47 -2.22 -14.32
N ILE A 90 18.26 -2.06 -15.38
CA ILE A 90 17.86 -2.28 -16.77
C ILE A 90 18.56 -3.56 -17.27
N ILE A 91 17.76 -4.59 -17.54
CA ILE A 91 18.22 -5.90 -17.99
C ILE A 91 17.78 -6.10 -19.44
N LYS A 92 18.74 -6.33 -20.34
CA LYS A 92 18.47 -6.66 -21.75
C LYS A 92 18.13 -8.14 -21.87
N ALA A 93 17.05 -8.48 -22.58
CA ALA A 93 16.74 -9.87 -22.88
C ALA A 93 17.76 -10.43 -23.89
N GLU A 94 18.47 -11.50 -23.52
CA GLU A 94 19.49 -12.15 -24.37
C GLU A 94 18.89 -13.11 -25.41
N GLU A 95 17.60 -13.41 -25.32
CA GLU A 95 16.94 -14.42 -26.15
C GLU A 95 16.75 -13.93 -27.60
N GLU A 96 17.13 -14.75 -28.58
CA GLU A 96 17.14 -14.38 -30.00
C GLU A 96 15.75 -13.95 -30.52
N ASN A 97 14.67 -14.54 -29.99
CA ASN A 97 13.27 -14.18 -30.30
C ASN A 97 12.76 -12.94 -29.57
N ARG A 98 13.56 -12.33 -28.68
CA ARG A 98 13.21 -11.16 -27.87
C ARG A 98 14.20 -10.01 -28.04
N LYS A 99 14.90 -9.96 -29.18
CA LYS A 99 15.74 -8.82 -29.56
C LYS A 99 14.93 -7.52 -29.47
N GLY A 100 15.41 -6.59 -28.65
CA GLY A 100 14.74 -5.29 -28.38
C GLY A 100 13.85 -5.26 -27.14
N LEU A 101 13.73 -6.36 -26.38
CA LEU A 101 13.03 -6.37 -25.09
C LEU A 101 13.99 -6.04 -23.93
N PHE A 102 13.55 -5.11 -23.10
CA PHE A 102 14.23 -4.70 -21.88
C PHE A 102 13.30 -4.92 -20.68
N THR A 103 13.87 -5.38 -19.58
CA THR A 103 13.20 -5.48 -18.28
C THR A 103 13.78 -4.40 -17.39
N VAL A 104 12.94 -3.46 -16.97
CA VAL A 104 13.32 -2.37 -16.07
C VAL A 104 12.72 -2.64 -14.71
N ARG A 105 13.57 -2.85 -13.70
CA ARG A 105 13.17 -3.05 -12.31
C ARG A 105 13.46 -1.78 -11.56
N THR A 106 12.43 -1.08 -11.08
CA THR A 106 12.58 0.10 -10.24
C THR A 106 12.21 -0.26 -8.81
N ARG A 107 13.13 -0.06 -7.88
CA ARG A 107 12.96 -0.31 -6.44
C ARG A 107 13.06 1.00 -5.68
N VAL A 108 12.10 1.24 -4.79
CA VAL A 108 12.14 2.32 -3.80
C VAL A 108 12.27 1.69 -2.42
N SER A 109 13.28 2.10 -1.67
CA SER A 109 13.58 1.59 -0.33
C SER A 109 13.45 2.68 0.72
N TRP A 110 12.99 2.32 1.92
CA TRP A 110 12.91 3.21 3.06
C TRP A 110 13.14 2.48 4.38
N SER A 111 13.45 3.22 5.44
CA SER A 111 13.56 2.69 6.80
C SER A 111 12.25 2.90 7.55
N ASP A 112 11.67 1.81 8.08
CA ASP A 112 10.51 1.88 8.98
C ASP A 112 10.83 1.18 10.30
N ARG A 113 10.85 1.94 11.39
CA ARG A 113 11.12 1.43 12.75
C ARG A 113 12.39 0.56 12.85
N GLY A 114 13.44 0.96 12.13
CA GLY A 114 14.73 0.26 12.10
C GLY A 114 14.79 -0.98 11.21
N LYS A 115 13.73 -1.29 10.46
CA LYS A 115 13.71 -2.32 9.42
C LYS A 115 13.72 -1.66 8.05
N SER A 116 14.55 -2.15 7.14
CA SER A 116 14.44 -1.76 5.73
C SER A 116 13.17 -2.37 5.13
N SER A 117 12.40 -1.54 4.46
CA SER A 117 11.27 -1.93 3.62
C SER A 117 11.54 -1.44 2.21
N PHE A 118 10.97 -2.13 1.22
CA PHE A 118 11.08 -1.72 -0.17
C PHE A 118 9.81 -2.08 -0.94
N GLU A 119 9.57 -1.36 -2.01
CA GLU A 119 8.62 -1.69 -3.06
C GLU A 119 9.35 -1.75 -4.39
N GLU A 120 9.01 -2.72 -5.23
CA GLU A 120 9.65 -2.97 -6.51
C GLU A 120 8.61 -3.14 -7.60
N ILE A 121 8.82 -2.47 -8.73
CA ILE A 121 7.99 -2.59 -9.93
C ILE A 121 8.87 -3.01 -11.09
N THR A 122 8.42 -4.06 -11.78
CA THR A 122 9.04 -4.54 -13.02
C THR A 122 8.20 -4.07 -14.20
N THR A 123 8.85 -3.33 -15.11
CA THR A 123 8.26 -2.85 -16.35
C THR A 123 8.99 -3.48 -17.53
N TRP A 124 8.23 -3.99 -18.50
CA TRP A 124 8.81 -4.46 -19.76
C TRP A 124 8.71 -3.36 -20.80
N VAL A 125 9.84 -3.04 -21.43
CA VAL A 125 9.94 -2.03 -22.48
C VAL A 125 10.41 -2.73 -23.75
N TYR A 126 9.62 -2.61 -24.82
CA TYR A 126 9.99 -3.14 -26.13
C TYR A 126 10.34 -2.00 -27.08
N ILE A 127 11.52 -2.10 -27.68
CA ILE A 127 11.99 -1.19 -28.72
C ILE A 127 12.13 -2.03 -29.98
N LYS A 128 11.44 -1.64 -31.06
CA LYS A 128 11.61 -2.31 -32.35
C LYS A 128 13.10 -2.23 -32.72
N PRO A 129 13.81 -3.37 -32.88
CA PRO A 129 15.17 -3.34 -33.37
C PRO A 129 15.16 -2.61 -34.72
N GLU A 130 16.13 -1.72 -34.92
CA GLU A 130 16.29 -1.05 -36.21
C GLU A 130 16.44 -2.14 -37.26
N GLU A 131 15.54 -2.18 -38.25
CA GLU A 131 15.74 -3.03 -39.43
C GLU A 131 17.02 -2.52 -40.07
N GLU A 132 18.12 -3.27 -39.94
CA GLU A 132 19.31 -3.05 -40.74
C GLU A 132 18.88 -3.15 -42.21
N LEU A 133 18.75 -1.98 -42.87
CA LEU A 133 18.49 -1.82 -44.30
C LEU A 133 19.77 -2.08 -45.10
#